data_AF-A0A941JIM0-F1
#
_entry.id   AF-A0A941JIM0-F1
#
_cell.length_a   1.000
_cell.length_b   1.000
_cell.length_c   1.000
_cell.angle_alpha   90.00
_cell.angle_beta   90.00
_cell.angle_gamma   90.00
#
_symmetry.space_group_name_H-M   'P 1'
#
loop_
_entity.id
_entity.type
_entity.pdbx_description
1 polymer ?
#
loop_
_entity_poly.entity_id
_entity_poly.type
_entity_poly.pdbx_seq_one_letter_code
_entity_poly.pdbx_strand_id
1 'polypeptide(L)'
;MGWGIALDGASSPPASLRYADAPPADFSQQDFWRWVQAFAGWDLVAGTGNPLANSYGMAQGRLAVGSGLPAYHDVARSRQGLPLRFTVQARLAPKDRTEIAHPGSPYARTIVASSTAQTYFVRPSPSLDGRDELATLFRPYWQARLAAAGPVEEGQEGRP
;
A
#
# COMPACT_ATOMS: atom_id res chain seq x y z
N MET A 1 -11.54 -5.06 -4.68
CA MET A 1 -10.11 -4.70 -4.80
C MET A 1 -10.05 -3.19 -5.00
N GLY A 2 -9.33 -2.46 -4.15
CA GLY A 2 -9.20 -1.00 -4.24
C GLY A 2 -7.82 -0.62 -4.77
N TRP A 3 -7.75 0.45 -5.55
CA TRP A 3 -6.50 1.04 -6.04
C TRP A 3 -6.30 2.39 -5.34
N GLY A 4 -5.09 2.70 -4.90
CA GLY A 4 -4.78 3.93 -4.20
C GLY A 4 -3.38 4.42 -4.58
N ILE A 5 -3.21 5.73 -4.69
CA ILE A 5 -1.91 6.37 -4.90
C ILE A 5 -1.48 6.97 -3.56
N ALA A 6 -0.28 6.61 -3.10
CA ALA A 6 0.36 7.27 -1.98
C ALA A 6 1.16 8.47 -2.53
N LEU A 7 0.60 9.66 -2.37
CA LEU A 7 1.32 10.91 -2.60
C LEU A 7 1.85 11.39 -1.24
N ASP A 8 3.09 11.87 -1.22
CA ASP A 8 3.56 12.70 -0.12
C ASP A 8 2.67 13.96 -0.06
N GLY A 9 2.27 14.41 1.12
CA GLY A 9 1.14 15.33 1.33
C GLY A 9 1.23 16.68 0.61
N ALA A 10 2.40 17.04 0.10
CA ALA A 10 2.66 18.26 -0.69
C ALA A 10 3.00 18.00 -2.17
N SER A 11 3.07 16.74 -2.60
CA SER A 11 3.49 16.37 -3.96
C SER A 11 2.31 16.31 -4.91
N SER A 12 2.35 17.11 -5.97
CA SER A 12 1.48 16.90 -7.13
C SER A 12 1.81 15.55 -7.78
N PRO A 13 0.81 14.85 -8.36
CA PRO A 13 1.07 13.66 -9.16
C PRO A 13 2.11 13.98 -10.26
N PRO A 14 2.99 13.03 -10.62
CA PRO A 14 3.96 13.24 -11.68
C PRO A 14 3.27 13.68 -12.97
N ALA A 15 3.85 14.62 -13.72
CA ALA A 15 3.29 15.07 -15.00
C ALA A 15 3.14 13.94 -16.04
N SER A 16 3.90 12.85 -15.87
CA SER A 16 3.80 11.64 -16.69
C SER A 16 2.68 10.69 -16.28
N LEU A 17 2.03 10.90 -15.13
CA LEU A 17 0.95 10.06 -14.64
C LEU A 17 -0.34 10.39 -15.40
N ARG A 18 -0.72 9.52 -16.34
CA ARG A 18 -2.01 9.64 -17.02
C ARG A 18 -3.14 9.13 -16.14
N TYR A 19 -4.18 9.94 -15.98
CA TYR A 19 -5.41 9.59 -15.29
C TYR A 19 -6.58 10.46 -15.79
N ALA A 20 -7.81 10.02 -15.51
CA ALA A 20 -9.06 10.74 -15.69
C ALA A 20 -9.49 11.36 -14.36
N ASP A 21 -9.86 12.64 -14.34
CA ASP A 21 -10.35 13.29 -13.12
C ASP A 21 -11.68 12.70 -12.63
N ALA A 22 -12.55 12.30 -13.56
CA ALA A 22 -13.85 11.71 -13.28
C ALA A 22 -13.97 10.31 -13.95
N PRO A 23 -13.35 9.26 -13.38
CA PRO A 23 -13.54 7.92 -13.89
C PRO A 23 -14.99 7.45 -13.64
N PRO A 24 -15.58 6.66 -14.56
CA PRO A 24 -16.87 6.05 -14.33
C PRO A 24 -16.87 5.21 -13.04
N ALA A 25 -17.93 5.28 -12.24
CA ALA A 25 -18.05 4.42 -11.05
C ALA A 25 -18.17 2.94 -11.46
N ASP A 26 -18.84 2.70 -12.58
CA ASP A 26 -18.92 1.45 -13.31
C ASP A 26 -19.06 1.75 -14.82
N PHE A 27 -19.07 0.72 -15.65
CA PHE A 27 -19.21 0.84 -17.11
C PHE A 27 -20.65 0.56 -17.58
N SER A 28 -21.66 0.79 -16.73
CA SER A 28 -23.08 0.56 -17.09
C SER A 28 -23.62 1.63 -18.05
N GLN A 29 -23.13 2.86 -17.92
CA GLN A 29 -23.56 4.02 -18.72
C GLN A 29 -22.65 4.31 -19.92
N GLN A 30 -21.47 3.67 -19.97
CA GLN A 30 -20.51 3.82 -21.05
C GLN A 30 -19.71 2.53 -21.19
N ASP A 31 -19.62 2.02 -22.41
CA ASP A 31 -18.78 0.86 -22.70
C ASP A 31 -17.32 1.15 -22.35
N PHE A 32 -16.68 0.17 -21.70
CA PHE A 32 -15.26 0.23 -21.35
C PHE A 32 -14.38 0.66 -22.55
N TRP A 33 -14.58 0.08 -23.73
CA TRP A 33 -13.77 0.42 -24.90
C TRP A 33 -13.95 1.85 -25.41
N ARG A 34 -15.16 2.41 -25.29
CA ARG A 34 -15.40 3.82 -25.63
C ARG A 34 -14.71 4.75 -24.65
N TRP A 35 -14.66 4.37 -23.38
CA TRP A 35 -13.88 5.10 -22.38
C TRP A 35 -12.38 5.01 -22.66
N VAL A 36 -11.83 3.81 -22.91
CA VAL A 36 -10.41 3.61 -23.28
C VAL A 36 -10.03 4.44 -24.51
N GLN A 37 -10.89 4.44 -25.54
CA GLN A 37 -10.68 5.23 -26.75
C GLN A 37 -10.80 6.74 -26.51
N ALA A 38 -11.68 7.21 -25.63
CA ALA A 38 -11.76 8.62 -25.25
C ALA A 38 -10.51 9.08 -24.48
N PHE A 39 -9.90 8.18 -23.69
CA PHE A 39 -8.61 8.39 -23.06
C PHE A 39 -7.42 8.09 -23.99
N ALA A 40 -7.70 7.60 -25.21
CA ALA A 40 -6.97 7.45 -26.49
C ALA A 40 -5.51 7.00 -26.52
N GLY A 41 -4.72 7.27 -25.48
CA GLY A 41 -3.33 6.90 -25.35
C GLY A 41 -3.08 5.79 -24.34
N TRP A 42 -4.13 5.08 -23.90
CA TRP A 42 -3.92 3.87 -23.11
C TRP A 42 -3.57 2.71 -24.02
N ASP A 43 -2.29 2.44 -24.13
CA ASP A 43 -1.79 1.20 -24.70
C ASP A 43 -1.90 0.08 -23.65
N LEU A 44 -2.89 -0.80 -23.82
CA LEU A 44 -3.10 -1.97 -22.95
C LEU A 44 -2.05 -3.06 -23.17
N VAL A 45 -1.30 -3.02 -24.26
CA VAL A 45 -0.42 -4.11 -24.72
C VAL A 45 1.04 -3.77 -24.47
N ALA A 46 1.49 -2.57 -24.84
CA ALA A 46 2.86 -2.10 -24.64
C ALA A 46 2.99 -0.92 -23.66
N GLY A 47 1.87 -0.43 -23.13
CA GLY A 47 1.88 0.62 -22.12
C GLY A 47 2.39 0.10 -20.77
N THR A 48 3.22 0.91 -20.12
CA THR A 48 3.78 0.63 -18.78
C THR A 48 2.84 1.08 -17.65
N GLY A 49 1.66 1.62 -17.97
CA GLY A 49 0.75 2.22 -17.02
C GLY A 49 -0.68 1.70 -17.12
N ASN A 50 -1.41 1.84 -16.01
CA ASN A 50 -2.84 1.54 -15.93
C ASN A 50 -3.60 2.84 -15.57
N PRO A 51 -3.92 3.69 -16.57
CA PRO A 51 -4.62 4.96 -16.34
C PRO A 51 -5.98 4.77 -15.68
N LEU A 52 -6.66 3.64 -15.85
CA LEU A 52 -7.89 3.36 -15.10
C LEU A 52 -7.61 3.20 -13.60
N ALA A 53 -6.60 2.39 -13.24
CA ALA A 53 -6.16 2.25 -11.85
C ALA A 53 -5.65 3.58 -11.27
N ASN A 54 -4.92 4.38 -12.07
CA ASN A 54 -4.49 5.72 -11.67
C ASN A 54 -5.69 6.64 -11.44
N SER A 55 -6.71 6.60 -12.29
CA SER A 55 -7.92 7.41 -12.16
C SER A 55 -8.67 7.11 -10.87
N TYR A 56 -8.87 5.82 -10.56
CA TYR A 56 -9.47 5.44 -9.28
C TYR A 56 -8.55 5.78 -8.11
N GLY A 57 -7.23 5.59 -8.27
CA GLY A 57 -6.25 5.93 -7.25
C GLY A 57 -6.16 7.43 -6.94
N MET A 58 -6.43 8.30 -7.93
CA MET A 58 -6.52 9.75 -7.76
C MET A 58 -7.88 10.15 -7.19
N ALA A 59 -8.98 9.62 -7.73
CA ALA A 59 -10.35 9.95 -7.30
C ALA A 59 -10.68 9.45 -5.88
N GLN A 60 -10.05 8.35 -5.45
CA GLN A 60 -10.27 7.71 -4.15
C GLN A 60 -9.02 7.76 -3.26
N GLY A 61 -7.96 8.42 -3.73
CA GLY A 61 -6.69 8.54 -3.03
C GLY A 61 -6.88 9.21 -1.69
N ARG A 62 -6.37 8.58 -0.63
CA ARG A 62 -6.24 9.22 0.67
C ARG A 62 -4.81 9.70 0.80
N LEU A 63 -4.62 10.98 1.14
CA LEU A 63 -3.31 11.51 1.50
C LEU A 63 -2.82 10.74 2.73
N ALA A 64 -1.73 10.00 2.57
CA ALA A 64 -1.04 9.39 3.69
C ALA A 64 -0.18 10.48 4.33
N VAL A 65 -0.46 10.83 5.58
CA VAL A 65 0.42 11.70 6.36
C VAL A 65 1.65 10.88 6.72
N GLY A 66 2.72 11.03 5.94
CA GLY A 66 4.01 10.40 6.17
C GLY A 66 5.13 11.44 6.08
N SER A 67 6.21 11.25 6.81
CA SER A 67 7.39 12.14 6.82
C SER A 67 8.36 11.87 5.66
N GLY A 68 7.88 11.27 4.56
CA GLY A 68 8.72 10.79 3.46
C GLY A 68 9.60 9.59 3.85
N LEU A 69 10.39 9.10 2.88
CA LEU A 69 11.41 8.06 3.12
C LEU A 69 12.75 8.72 3.50
N PRO A 70 13.45 8.26 4.55
CA PRO A 70 14.78 8.76 4.89
C PRO A 70 15.79 8.55 3.75
N ALA A 71 16.74 9.49 3.61
CA ALA A 71 17.76 9.47 2.55
C ALA A 71 18.71 8.26 2.61
N TYR A 72 18.89 7.65 3.79
CA TYR A 72 19.62 6.40 3.98
C TYR A 72 18.72 5.40 4.68
N HIS A 73 18.48 4.26 4.02
CA HIS A 73 17.72 3.15 4.57
C HIS A 73 18.65 1.93 4.62
N ASP A 74 18.97 1.48 5.82
CA ASP A 74 19.61 0.19 6.05
C ASP A 74 19.11 -0.36 7.39
N VAL A 75 19.36 -1.63 7.64
CA VAL A 75 18.94 -2.30 8.87
C VAL A 75 19.86 -1.86 9.99
N ALA A 76 19.30 -1.19 11.01
CA ALA A 76 20.04 -0.80 12.20
C ALA A 76 20.82 -2.00 12.77
N ARG A 77 22.12 -1.82 13.07
CA ARG A 77 22.99 -2.92 13.52
C ARG A 77 22.42 -3.66 14.74
N SER A 78 21.78 -2.93 15.66
CA SER A 78 21.13 -3.49 16.85
C SER A 78 19.92 -4.38 16.55
N ARG A 79 19.35 -4.31 15.35
CA ARG A 79 18.21 -5.12 14.91
C ARG A 79 18.57 -6.12 13.81
N GLN A 80 19.87 -6.33 13.57
CA GLN A 80 20.32 -7.35 12.63
C GLN A 80 19.88 -8.74 13.09
N GLY A 81 19.35 -9.54 12.15
CA GLY A 81 18.82 -10.88 12.43
C GLY A 81 17.42 -10.90 13.06
N LEU A 82 16.89 -9.77 13.51
CA LEU A 82 15.51 -9.69 14.02
C LEU A 82 14.53 -9.47 12.86
N PRO A 83 13.39 -10.19 12.81
CA PRO A 83 12.34 -9.90 11.86
C PRO A 83 11.77 -8.49 12.05
N LEU A 84 11.68 -7.72 10.98
CA LEU A 84 10.92 -6.47 10.97
C LEU A 84 9.45 -6.80 10.78
N ARG A 85 8.59 -6.32 11.69
CA ARG A 85 7.14 -6.52 11.63
C ARG A 85 6.43 -5.23 11.22
N PHE A 86 5.44 -5.35 10.35
CA PHE A 86 4.53 -4.26 10.04
C PHE A 86 3.09 -4.77 10.03
N THR A 87 2.17 -3.91 10.47
CA THR A 87 0.74 -4.19 10.51
C THR A 87 0.01 -3.16 9.68
N VAL A 88 -0.80 -3.60 8.74
CA VAL A 88 -1.74 -2.75 8.01
C VAL A 88 -3.11 -2.94 8.62
N GLN A 89 -3.73 -1.83 9.03
CA GLN A 89 -5.10 -1.82 9.54
C GLN A 89 -5.97 -0.99 8.61
N ALA A 90 -7.04 -1.59 8.09
CA ALA A 90 -8.08 -0.91 7.34
C ALA A 90 -9.31 -0.77 8.24
N ARG A 91 -9.81 0.46 8.37
CA ARG A 91 -11.04 0.77 9.10
C ARG A 91 -12.07 1.33 8.13
N LEU A 92 -13.24 0.71 8.13
CA LEU A 92 -14.43 1.20 7.44
C LEU A 92 -15.49 1.52 8.48
N ALA A 93 -15.83 2.79 8.61
CA ALA A 93 -16.87 3.27 9.50
C ALA A 93 -18.08 3.74 8.67
N PRO A 94 -19.32 3.59 9.20
CA PRO A 94 -20.50 4.17 8.57
C PRO A 94 -20.30 5.69 8.42
N LYS A 95 -20.65 6.22 7.26
CA LYS A 95 -20.51 7.66 6.99
C LYS A 95 -21.67 8.47 7.58
N ASP A 96 -22.86 7.87 7.68
CA ASP A 96 -24.09 8.56 8.07
C ASP A 96 -25.15 7.62 8.67
N ARG A 97 -26.13 8.17 9.41
CA ARG A 97 -27.20 7.42 10.12
C ARG A 97 -28.06 6.56 9.20
N THR A 98 -28.14 6.91 7.93
CA THR A 98 -28.84 6.21 6.85
C THR A 98 -28.20 4.85 6.51
N GLU A 99 -26.86 4.73 6.53
CA GLU A 99 -26.17 3.44 6.36
C GLU A 99 -26.37 2.50 7.55
N ILE A 100 -26.55 3.07 8.75
CA ILE A 100 -26.80 2.33 10.00
C ILE A 100 -28.22 1.73 10.02
N ALA A 101 -29.19 2.41 9.40
CA ALA A 101 -30.59 2.03 9.44
C ALA A 101 -31.01 0.96 8.43
N HIS A 102 -30.16 0.60 7.45
CA HIS A 102 -30.48 -0.42 6.45
C HIS A 102 -30.29 -1.85 7.00
N PRO A 103 -31.37 -2.64 7.16
CA PRO A 103 -31.25 -4.02 7.63
C PRO A 103 -30.43 -4.85 6.65
N GLY A 104 -29.38 -5.51 7.14
CA GLY A 104 -28.46 -6.33 6.32
C GLY A 104 -27.26 -5.58 5.74
N SER A 105 -27.13 -4.27 5.97
CA SER A 105 -25.92 -3.53 5.56
C SER A 105 -24.70 -3.97 6.40
N PRO A 106 -23.62 -4.50 5.80
CA PRO A 106 -22.39 -4.79 6.54
C PRO A 106 -21.73 -3.52 7.09
N TYR A 107 -22.10 -2.35 6.55
CA TYR A 107 -21.58 -1.04 6.89
C TYR A 107 -22.33 -0.36 8.04
N ALA A 108 -23.37 -0.99 8.60
CA ALA A 108 -24.08 -0.47 9.78
C ALA A 108 -23.23 -0.47 11.07
N ARG A 109 -22.03 -1.05 11.01
CA ARG A 109 -21.04 -1.09 12.08
C ARG A 109 -19.66 -0.76 11.55
N THR A 110 -18.77 -0.31 12.43
CA THR A 110 -17.36 -0.18 12.07
C THR A 110 -16.78 -1.56 11.81
N ILE A 111 -16.23 -1.77 10.62
CA ILE A 111 -15.45 -2.95 10.26
C ILE A 111 -13.98 -2.58 10.39
N VAL A 112 -13.22 -3.42 11.09
CA VAL A 112 -11.77 -3.33 11.16
C VAL A 112 -11.19 -4.63 10.59
N ALA A 113 -10.30 -4.49 9.61
CA ALA A 113 -9.50 -5.59 9.10
C ALA A 113 -8.03 -5.27 9.37
N SER A 114 -7.30 -6.22 9.95
CA SER A 114 -5.86 -6.11 10.18
C SER A 114 -5.12 -7.26 9.53
N SER A 115 -3.94 -6.97 9.02
CA SER A 115 -3.00 -7.97 8.52
C SER A 115 -1.60 -7.60 8.99
N THR A 116 -0.89 -8.58 9.54
CA THR A 116 0.47 -8.41 10.03
C THR A 116 1.40 -9.29 9.21
N ALA A 117 2.49 -8.70 8.74
CA ALA A 117 3.54 -9.43 8.07
C ALA A 117 4.89 -9.12 8.73
N GLN A 118 5.83 -10.04 8.58
CA GLN A 118 7.21 -9.82 8.96
C GLN A 118 8.14 -10.13 7.80
N THR A 119 9.20 -9.36 7.68
CA THR A 119 10.33 -9.63 6.80
C THR A 119 11.57 -9.94 7.62
N TYR A 120 12.34 -10.92 7.19
CA TYR A 120 13.50 -11.42 7.90
C TYR A 120 14.56 -11.92 6.92
N PHE A 121 15.81 -11.87 7.31
CA PHE A 121 16.94 -12.30 6.48
C PHE A 121 17.39 -13.70 6.91
N VAL A 122 17.36 -14.67 5.99
CA VAL A 122 17.85 -16.03 6.22
C VAL A 122 18.58 -16.51 4.98
N ARG A 123 19.84 -16.91 5.16
CA ARG A 123 20.63 -17.49 4.07
C ARG A 123 20.14 -18.91 3.74
N PRO A 124 20.20 -19.33 2.47
CA PRO A 124 19.89 -20.71 2.09
C PRO A 124 20.85 -21.73 2.70
N SER A 125 22.13 -21.35 2.85
CA SER A 125 23.18 -22.21 3.39
C SER A 125 24.02 -21.48 4.44
N PRO A 126 24.54 -22.19 5.46
CA PRO A 126 25.49 -21.64 6.41
C PRO A 126 26.77 -21.18 5.69
N SER A 127 27.47 -20.20 6.25
CA SER A 127 28.75 -19.76 5.67
C SER A 127 29.80 -20.82 5.93
N LEU A 128 30.60 -21.14 4.91
CA LEU A 128 31.80 -21.99 5.10
C LEU A 128 32.77 -21.35 6.10
N ASP A 129 32.78 -20.02 6.19
CA ASP A 129 33.64 -19.24 7.09
C ASP A 129 33.05 -19.05 8.50
N GLY A 130 31.86 -19.61 8.78
CA GLY A 130 31.17 -19.49 10.07
C GLY A 130 30.71 -18.07 10.45
N ARG A 131 30.91 -17.07 9.58
CA ARG A 131 30.49 -15.69 9.81
C ARG A 131 29.04 -15.47 9.41
N ASP A 132 28.30 -14.76 10.26
CA ASP A 132 26.99 -14.25 9.94
C ASP A 132 27.09 -13.15 8.87
N GLU A 133 26.30 -13.25 7.83
CA GLU A 133 26.21 -12.22 6.79
C GLU A 133 25.29 -11.09 7.27
N LEU A 134 25.72 -9.85 7.06
CA LEU A 134 24.91 -8.69 7.41
C LEU A 134 23.63 -8.67 6.56
N ALA A 135 22.49 -8.61 7.24
CA ALA A 135 21.16 -8.44 6.66
C ALA A 135 20.97 -7.02 6.14
N THR A 136 21.71 -6.63 5.09
CA THR A 136 21.52 -5.33 4.42
C THR A 136 20.43 -5.42 3.35
N LEU A 137 19.83 -4.28 3.00
CA LEU A 137 18.75 -4.22 1.99
C LEU A 137 19.20 -4.62 0.57
N PHE A 138 20.52 -4.66 0.32
CA PHE A 138 21.09 -5.03 -0.97
C PHE A 138 21.34 -6.54 -1.13
N ARG A 139 21.02 -7.35 -0.11
CA ARG A 139 21.22 -8.81 -0.16
C ARG A 139 19.96 -9.53 -0.64
N PRO A 140 20.06 -10.63 -1.39
CA PRO A 140 18.90 -11.27 -2.03
C PRO A 140 18.11 -12.23 -1.11
N TYR A 141 18.52 -12.42 0.15
CA TYR A 141 17.97 -13.47 1.02
C TYR A 141 16.90 -12.97 2.01
N TRP A 142 16.21 -11.89 1.64
CA TRP A 142 15.04 -11.42 2.37
C TRP A 142 13.86 -12.34 2.13
N GLN A 143 13.23 -12.78 3.22
CA GLN A 143 12.02 -13.56 3.22
C GLN A 143 10.89 -12.75 3.82
N ALA A 144 9.65 -13.11 3.50
CA ALA A 144 8.46 -12.52 4.08
C ALA A 144 7.46 -13.63 4.45
N ARG A 145 6.76 -13.45 5.57
CA ARG A 145 5.66 -14.33 5.96
C ARG A 145 4.58 -13.57 6.70
N LEU A 146 3.35 -14.08 6.63
CA LEU A 146 2.29 -13.65 7.53
C LEU A 146 2.71 -13.94 8.96
N ALA A 147 2.44 -12.99 9.84
CA ALA A 147 2.65 -13.13 11.27
C ALA A 147 1.31 -13.08 11.98
N ALA A 148 1.22 -13.75 13.13
CA ALA A 148 0.10 -13.54 14.03
C ALA A 148 0.01 -12.05 14.40
N ALA A 149 -1.21 -11.54 14.57
CA ALA A 149 -1.42 -10.23 15.13
C ALA A 149 -0.75 -10.18 16.51
N GLY A 150 0.29 -9.36 16.63
CA GLY A 150 0.94 -9.06 17.91
C GLY A 150 0.34 -7.82 18.56
N PRO A 151 0.73 -7.49 19.80
CA PRO A 151 0.46 -6.17 20.35
C PRO A 151 0.97 -5.10 19.38
N VAL A 152 0.17 -4.04 19.20
CA VAL A 152 0.62 -2.85 18.48
C VAL A 152 1.73 -2.23 19.31
N GLU A 153 2.97 -2.31 18.85
CA GLU A 153 4.03 -1.47 19.40
C GLU A 153 3.68 -0.04 18.98
N GLU A 154 3.15 0.74 19.92
CA GLU A 154 3.03 2.19 19.76
C GLU A 154 4.42 2.70 19.40
N GLY A 155 4.54 3.19 18.16
CA GLY A 155 5.74 3.86 17.69
C GLY A 155 6.04 4.96 18.71
N GLN A 156 7.19 4.83 19.35
CA GLN A 156 7.71 5.81 20.27
C GLN A 156 7.84 7.12 19.50
N GLU A 157 6.84 7.99 19.65
CA GLU A 157 6.86 9.35 19.13
C GLU A 157 8.16 9.99 19.63
N GLY A 158 9.07 10.25 18.69
CA GLY A 158 10.25 11.04 18.96
C GLY A 158 9.80 12.39 19.48
N ARG A 159 9.95 12.59 20.79
CA ARG A 159 9.90 13.92 21.40
C ARG A 159 11.08 14.76 20.88
N PRO A 160 10.89 16.08 20.77
CA PRO A 160 11.83 17.01 20.13
C PRO A 160 13.19 17.07 20.82
#